data_AF-A0A5A9PCZ9-F1
#
_entry.id   AF-A0A5A9PCZ9-F1
#
_cell.length_a   1.000
_cell.length_b   1.000
_cell.length_c   1.000
_cell.angle_alpha   90.00
_cell.angle_beta   90.00
_cell.angle_gamma   90.00
#
_symmetry.space_group_name_H-M   'P 1'
#
loop_
_entity.id
_entity.type
_entity.pdbx_description
1 polymer ?
#
loop_
_entity_poly.entity_id
_entity_poly.type
_entity_poly.pdbx_seq_one_letter_code
_entity_poly.pdbx_strand_id
1 'polypeptide(L)' 'MCVFSQVEEGGKASLLQHPLQLGDEVVIINDVELSGWRQEAISLVKGSYKTLRLTVRR' A
#
# COMPACT_ATOMS: atom_id res chain seq x y z
N MET A 1 8.30 -8.29 -4.62
CA MET A 1 7.65 -7.08 -5.14
C MET A 1 6.18 -7.11 -4.75
N CYS A 2 5.69 -6.07 -4.08
CA CYS A 2 4.29 -5.99 -3.63
C CYS A 2 3.48 -5.15 -4.62
N VAL A 3 2.77 -5.83 -5.52
CA VAL A 3 2.00 -5.20 -6.61
C VAL A 3 0.51 -5.34 -6.34
N PHE A 4 -0.26 -4.27 -6.52
CA PHE A 4 -1.71 -4.32 -6.41
C PHE A 4 -2.33 -4.99 -7.64
N SER A 5 -3.01 -6.11 -7.42
CA SER A 5 -3.72 -6.87 -8.45
C SER A 5 -5.22 -6.57 -8.54
N GLN A 6 -5.77 -5.84 -7.57
CA GLN A 6 -7.16 -5.41 -7.54
C GLN A 6 -7.33 -4.21 -6.61
N VAL A 7 -8.21 -3.27 -7.02
CA VAL A 7 -8.72 -2.19 -6.16
C VAL A 7 -10.24 -2.24 -6.25
N GLU A 8 -10.91 -2.37 -5.12
CA GLU A 8 -12.38 -2.39 -5.08
C GLU A 8 -12.96 -1.02 -5.43
N GLU A 9 -13.90 -1.01 -6.37
CA GLU A 9 -14.63 0.19 -6.77
C GLU A 9 -15.49 0.70 -5.61
N GLY A 10 -15.37 1.99 -5.29
CA GLY A 10 -16.01 2.58 -4.10
C GLY A 10 -15.33 2.25 -2.76
N GLY A 11 -14.26 1.44 -2.77
CA GLY A 11 -13.43 1.20 -1.59
C GLY A 11 -12.60 2.43 -1.19
N LYS A 12 -12.13 2.48 0.07
CA LYS A 12 -11.35 3.62 0.59
C LYS A 12 -10.12 3.94 -0.25
N ALA A 13 -9.47 2.93 -0.84
CA ALA A 13 -8.31 3.07 -1.71
C ALA A 13 -8.63 3.71 -3.08
N SER A 14 -9.86 3.51 -3.57
CA SER A 14 -10.37 4.11 -4.81
C SER A 14 -10.80 5.57 -4.60
N LEU A 15 -11.20 5.93 -3.37
CA LEU A 15 -11.69 7.26 -3.00
C LEU A 15 -10.61 8.21 -2.47
N LEU A 16 -9.34 7.81 -2.49
CA LEU A 16 -8.23 8.70 -2.12
C LEU A 16 -8.10 9.86 -3.10
N GLN A 17 -7.54 10.98 -2.66
CA GLN A 17 -7.20 12.10 -3.54
C GLN A 17 -6.31 11.67 -4.71
N HIS A 18 -5.43 10.69 -4.46
CA HIS A 18 -4.72 9.94 -5.48
C HIS A 18 -5.08 8.46 -5.34
N PRO A 19 -6.04 7.96 -6.14
CA PRO A 19 -6.46 6.57 -6.08
C PRO A 19 -5.30 5.62 -6.34
N LEU A 20 -5.30 4.51 -5.61
CA LEU A 20 -4.44 3.37 -5.93
C LEU A 20 -4.89 2.73 -7.23
N GLN A 21 -3.94 2.38 -8.09
CA GLN A 21 -4.21 1.79 -9.40
C GLN A 21 -3.66 0.36 -9.49
N LEU A 22 -4.21 -0.40 -10.43
CA LEU A 22 -3.66 -1.70 -10.79
C LEU A 22 -2.24 -1.55 -11.31
N GLY A 23 -1.34 -2.41 -10.83
CA GLY A 23 0.07 -2.36 -11.19
C GLY A 23 0.91 -1.43 -10.32
N ASP A 24 0.29 -0.59 -9.48
CA ASP A 24 1.04 0.20 -8.49
C ASP A 24 1.81 -0.74 -7.56
N GLU A 25 3.08 -0.44 -7.35
CA GLU A 25 3.96 -1.16 -6.44
C GLU A 25 4.13 -0.37 -5.15
N VAL A 26 3.82 -0.95 -3.99
CA VAL A 26 4.15 -0.34 -2.70
C VAL A 26 5.64 -0.49 -2.46
N VAL A 27 6.33 0.63 -2.32
CA VAL A 27 7.77 0.68 -2.03
C VAL A 27 8.06 1.12 -0.60
N ILE A 28 7.16 1.88 0.03
CA ILE A 28 7.33 2.38 1.41
C ILE A 28 5.98 2.32 2.14
N ILE A 29 6.00 1.86 3.40
CA ILE A 29 4.87 1.93 4.35
C ILE A 29 5.34 2.67 5.61
N ASN A 30 4.67 3.76 5.97
CA ASN A 30 4.97 4.56 7.17
C ASN A 30 6.46 4.92 7.28
N ASP A 31 7.03 5.41 6.18
CA ASP A 31 8.43 5.83 6.08
C ASP A 31 9.44 4.66 6.23
N VAL A 32 8.99 3.40 6.14
CA VAL A 32 9.82 2.19 6.07
C VAL A 32 9.84 1.63 4.64
N GLU A 33 11.03 1.54 4.03
CA GLU A 33 11.23 0.92 2.72
C GLU A 33 10.97 -0.59 2.78
N LEU A 34 10.18 -1.10 1.83
CA LEU A 34 9.91 -2.51 1.71
C LEU A 34 11.03 -3.20 0.94
N SER A 35 11.53 -4.31 1.50
CA SER A 35 12.46 -5.22 0.82
C SER A 35 11.81 -6.06 -0.29
N GLY A 36 10.51 -5.85 -0.53
CA GLY A 36 9.70 -6.57 -1.52
C GLY A 36 9.04 -7.85 -0.98
N TRP A 37 9.16 -8.13 0.32
CA TRP A 37 8.54 -9.28 1.00
C TRP A 37 7.13 -8.95 1.48
N ARG A 38 6.16 -9.83 1.20
CA ARG A 38 4.77 -9.64 1.61
C ARG A 38 4.59 -9.65 3.14
N GLN A 39 5.35 -10.46 3.86
CA GLN A 39 5.23 -10.56 5.32
C GLN A 39 5.63 -9.27 6.03
N GLU A 40 6.64 -8.57 5.52
CA GLU A 40 7.06 -7.27 6.03
C GLU A 40 5.94 -6.23 5.89
N ALA A 41 5.35 -6.15 4.70
CA ALA A 41 4.21 -5.27 4.46
C ALA A 41 3.02 -5.61 5.39
N ILE A 42 2.72 -6.89 5.59
CA ILE A 42 1.67 -7.34 6.52
C ILE A 42 1.96 -6.90 7.95
N SER A 43 3.20 -7.06 8.43
CA SER A 43 3.59 -6.64 9.78
C SER A 43 3.44 -5.13 9.99
N LEU A 44 3.80 -4.32 8.99
CA LEU A 44 3.68 -2.87 9.06
C LEU A 44 2.21 -2.40 9.02
N VAL A 45 1.37 -3.05 8.21
CA VAL A 45 -0.08 -2.77 8.14
C VAL A 45 -0.80 -3.18 9.42
N LYS A 46 -0.42 -4.32 10.01
CA LYS A 46 -1.00 -4.82 11.27
C LYS A 46 -0.47 -4.11 12.51
N GLY A 47 0.60 -3.31 12.38
CA GLY A 47 1.01 -2.40 13.44
C GLY A 47 -0.14 -1.43 13.77
N SER A 48 -0.25 -1.04 15.05
CA SER A 48 -1.34 -0.19 15.54
C SER A 48 -1.22 1.27 15.08
N TYR A 49 -1.23 1.50 13.76
CA TYR A 49 -1.22 2.81 13.14
C TYR A 49 -2.65 3.26 12.85
N LYS A 50 -3.02 4.46 13.32
CA LYS A 50 -4.32 5.07 13.01
C LYS A 50 -4.44 5.45 11.52
N THR A 51 -3.32 5.71 10.87
CA THR A 51 -3.24 6.08 9.46
C THR A 51 -2.01 5.43 8.85
N LEU A 52 -2.15 4.86 7.65
CA LEU A 52 -1.05 4.30 6.88
C LEU A 52 -0.66 5.28 5.78
N ARG A 53 0.62 5.63 5.72
CA ARG A 53 1.21 6.37 4.60
C ARG A 53 1.86 5.37 3.65
N LEU A 54 1.41 5.36 2.40
CA LEU A 54 1.95 4.49 1.37
C LEU A 54 2.65 5.34 0.31
N THR A 55 3.88 4.97 -0.04
CA THR A 55 4.52 5.45 -1.27
C THR A 55 4.44 4.35 -2.30
N VAL A 56 3.90 4.68 -3.47
CA VAL A 56 3.79 3.76 -4.58
C VAL A 56 4.67 4.21 -5.75
N ARG A 57 5.16 3.23 -6.51
CA ARG A 57 5.79 3.42 -7.80
C ARG A 57 4.84 2.93 -8.90
N ARG A 58 4.75 3.71 -9.96
CA ARG A 58 3.97 3.43 -11.18
C ARG A 58 4.91 3.32 -12.36
#